data_AF-A0A3D0T2Q2-F1
#
_entry.id   AF-A0A3D0T2Q2-F1
#
_cell.length_a   1.000
_cell.length_b   1.000
_cell.length_c   1.000
_cell.angle_alpha   90.00
_cell.angle_beta   90.00
_cell.angle_gamma   90.00
#
_symmetry.space_group_name_H-M   'P 1'
#
loop_
_entity.id
_entity.type
_entity.pdbx_description
1 polymer ?
#
loop_
_entity_poly.entity_id
_entity_poly.type
_entity_poly.pdbx_seq_one_letter_code
_entity_poly.pdbx_strand_id
1 'polypeptide(L)'
;MPIKISDHLNKDDNGKSTVIAWLLPDNWRLPDQMKAFESWLQENRSLAPSEYSADIGFSPREDALGGGGKVSIESMEIMLRLGLELYLSEYPED
;
A
#
# COMPACT_ATOMS: atom_id res chain seq x y z
N MET A 1 8.88 -3.51 -5.87
CA MET A 1 7.72 -3.08 -6.68
C MET A 1 6.82 -2.25 -5.78
N PRO A 2 6.50 -1.03 -6.18
CA PRO A 2 5.56 -0.18 -5.46
C PRO A 2 4.12 -0.66 -5.70
N ILE A 3 3.13 -0.06 -5.06
CA ILE A 3 2.40 -0.71 -3.98
C ILE A 3 1.58 -1.90 -4.48
N LYS A 4 1.70 -3.06 -3.84
CA LYS A 4 0.85 -4.23 -4.10
C LYS A 4 -0.17 -4.41 -2.99
N ILE A 5 -1.46 -4.44 -3.37
CA ILE A 5 -2.56 -4.68 -2.44
C ILE A 5 -3.10 -6.08 -2.64
N SER A 6 -3.17 -6.87 -1.56
CA SER A 6 -3.59 -8.27 -1.59
C SER A 6 -4.66 -8.57 -0.55
N ASP A 7 -5.53 -9.53 -0.84
CA ASP A 7 -6.48 -10.14 0.11
C ASP A 7 -6.00 -11.56 0.44
N HIS A 8 -5.73 -11.82 1.71
CA HIS A 8 -5.20 -13.10 2.20
C HIS A 8 -6.29 -14.08 2.62
N LEU A 9 -7.50 -13.61 2.91
CA LEU A 9 -8.62 -14.44 3.31
C LEU A 9 -9.29 -15.05 2.07
N ASN A 10 -9.55 -14.23 1.06
CA ASN A 10 -10.15 -14.67 -0.20
C ASN A 10 -9.05 -15.17 -1.15
N LYS A 11 -8.78 -16.47 -1.07
CA LYS A 11 -7.76 -17.13 -1.89
C LYS A 11 -8.27 -17.44 -3.30
N ASP A 12 -7.36 -17.42 -4.27
CA ASP A 12 -7.62 -17.91 -5.63
C ASP A 12 -7.79 -19.44 -5.67
N ASP A 13 -8.12 -19.98 -6.85
CA ASP A 13 -8.32 -21.42 -7.07
C ASP A 13 -7.08 -22.27 -6.73
N ASN A 14 -5.90 -21.64 -6.57
CA ASN A 14 -4.65 -22.30 -6.21
C ASN A 14 -4.29 -22.11 -4.72
N GLY A 15 -5.19 -21.53 -3.91
CA GLY A 15 -4.96 -21.27 -2.50
C GLY A 15 -4.00 -20.10 -2.21
N LYS A 16 -3.70 -19.25 -3.20
CA LYS A 16 -2.86 -18.06 -3.05
C LYS A 16 -3.71 -16.83 -2.74
N SER A 17 -3.12 -15.84 -2.09
CA SER A 17 -3.75 -14.55 -1.85
C SER A 17 -4.11 -13.85 -3.17
N THR A 18 -5.28 -13.23 -3.20
CA THR A 18 -5.79 -12.54 -4.39
C THR A 18 -5.19 -11.13 -4.46
N VAL A 19 -4.69 -10.74 -5.64
CA VAL A 19 -4.21 -9.37 -5.86
C VAL A 19 -5.40 -8.47 -6.19
N ILE A 20 -5.56 -7.40 -5.40
CA ILE A 20 -6.67 -6.44 -5.55
C ILE A 20 -6.24 -5.26 -6.43
N ALA A 21 -5.02 -4.77 -6.23
CA ALA A 21 -4.50 -3.64 -6.99
C ALA A 21 -2.97 -3.62 -7.03
N TRP A 22 -2.44 -3.01 -8.10
CA TRP A 22 -1.07 -2.54 -8.20
C TRP A 22 -1.09 -1.04 -8.46
N LEU A 23 -0.42 -0.27 -7.61
CA LEU A 23 -0.37 1.18 -7.69
C LEU A 23 1.05 1.63 -7.98
N LEU A 24 1.21 2.51 -8.98
CA LEU A 24 2.48 3.14 -9.33
C LEU A 24 3.67 2.15 -9.48
N PRO A 25 3.57 1.11 -10.35
CA PRO A 25 4.55 0.01 -10.41
C PRO A 25 6.01 0.42 -10.65
N ASP A 26 6.25 1.65 -11.14
CA ASP A 26 7.57 2.18 -11.46
C ASP A 26 7.98 3.39 -10.59
N ASN A 27 7.16 3.82 -9.63
CA ASN A 27 7.48 4.97 -8.77
C ASN A 27 7.95 4.51 -7.39
N TRP A 28 9.25 4.66 -7.09
CA TRP A 28 9.88 4.28 -5.83
C TRP A 28 9.91 5.38 -4.77
N ARG A 29 9.33 6.56 -5.06
CA ARG A 29 9.32 7.71 -4.15
C ARG A 29 8.18 7.59 -3.15
N LEU A 30 8.53 7.29 -1.91
CA LEU A 30 7.57 7.09 -0.81
C LEU A 30 6.49 8.20 -0.67
N PRO A 31 6.78 9.51 -0.83
CA PRO A 31 5.74 10.53 -0.76
C PRO A 31 4.64 10.39 -1.83
N ASP A 32 5.02 10.06 -3.07
CA ASP A 32 4.07 9.89 -4.17
C ASP A 32 3.24 8.61 -3.97
N GLN A 33 3.90 7.55 -3.51
CA GLN A 33 3.28 6.28 -3.13
C GLN A 33 2.23 6.48 -2.04
N MET A 34 2.53 7.22 -0.96
CA MET A 34 1.55 7.48 0.09
C MET A 34 0.34 8.24 -0.44
N LYS A 35 0.55 9.26 -1.28
CA LYS A 35 -0.57 10.01 -1.87
C LYS A 35 -1.49 9.12 -2.71
N ALA A 36 -0.91 8.23 -3.52
CA ALA A 36 -1.68 7.28 -4.32
C ALA A 36 -2.40 6.24 -3.44
N PHE A 37 -1.73 5.75 -2.40
CA PHE A 37 -2.31 4.81 -1.44
C PHE A 37 -3.51 5.40 -0.68
N GLU A 38 -3.37 6.62 -0.16
CA GLU A 38 -4.47 7.32 0.53
C GLU A 38 -5.66 7.56 -0.41
N SER A 39 -5.40 7.92 -1.66
CA SER A 39 -6.46 8.11 -2.67
C SER A 39 -7.19 6.78 -2.95
N TRP A 40 -6.43 5.69 -3.11
CA TRP A 40 -7.00 4.36 -3.31
C TRP A 40 -7.85 3.91 -2.11
N LEU A 41 -7.38 4.14 -0.88
CA LEU A 41 -8.15 3.83 0.34
C LEU A 41 -9.49 4.57 0.36
N GLN A 42 -9.51 5.84 -0.02
CA GLN A 42 -10.74 6.64 -0.05
C GLN A 42 -11.74 6.12 -1.09
N GLU A 43 -11.26 5.81 -2.29
CA GLU A 43 -12.08 5.24 -3.37
C GLU A 43 -12.63 3.86 -3.01
N ASN A 44 -11.87 3.08 -2.23
CA ASN A 44 -12.18 1.69 -1.88
C ASN A 44 -12.63 1.51 -0.43
N ARG A 45 -13.02 2.60 0.24
CA ARG A 45 -13.41 2.58 1.65
C ARG A 45 -14.63 1.70 1.96
N SER A 46 -15.41 1.34 0.94
CA SER A 46 -16.59 0.47 1.01
C SER A 46 -16.30 -1.01 0.74
N LEU A 47 -15.04 -1.41 0.56
CA LEU A 47 -14.67 -2.83 0.51
C LEU A 47 -15.15 -3.55 1.79
N ALA A 48 -15.49 -4.82 1.64
CA ALA A 48 -15.81 -5.67 2.79
C ALA A 48 -14.53 -5.87 3.64
N PRO A 49 -14.63 -5.87 4.98
CA PRO A 49 -13.51 -6.21 5.84
C PRO A 49 -12.94 -7.59 5.50
N SER A 50 -11.61 -7.71 5.47
CA SER A 50 -10.88 -8.93 5.15
C SER A 50 -9.49 -8.92 5.81
N GLU A 51 -8.62 -9.84 5.43
CA GLU A 51 -7.20 -9.83 5.77
C GLU A 51 -6.41 -9.21 4.62
N TYR A 52 -6.42 -7.88 4.51
CA TYR A 52 -5.71 -7.20 3.43
C TYR A 52 -4.27 -6.85 3.82
N SER A 53 -3.39 -6.77 2.83
CA SER A 53 -2.08 -6.12 2.98
C SER A 53 -1.84 -5.12 1.86
N ALA A 54 -1.08 -4.08 2.15
CA ALA A 54 -0.44 -3.23 1.15
C ALA A 54 1.07 -3.29 1.35
N ASP A 55 1.77 -3.88 0.39
CA ASP A 55 3.24 -3.99 0.33
C ASP A 55 3.80 -2.86 -0.51
N ILE A 56 4.58 -1.99 0.13
CA ILE A 56 5.09 -0.74 -0.40
C ILE A 56 6.61 -0.87 -0.52
N GLY A 57 7.05 -1.19 -1.74
CA GLY A 57 8.46 -1.11 -2.11
C GLY A 57 8.87 0.34 -2.35
N PHE A 58 9.86 0.85 -1.61
CA PHE A 58 10.42 2.20 -1.80
C PHE A 58 11.94 2.16 -1.78
N SER A 59 12.57 3.19 -2.32
CA SER A 59 14.03 3.36 -2.27
C SER A 59 14.39 4.65 -1.54
N PRO A 60 15.58 4.72 -0.90
CA PRO A 60 16.13 5.97 -0.40
C PRO A 60 16.12 7.03 -1.49
N ARG A 61 15.87 8.27 -1.10
CA ARG A 61 15.88 9.41 -2.01
C ARG A 61 17.23 10.11 -1.90
N GLU A 62 17.96 10.25 -3.00
CA GLU A 62 19.19 11.06 -3.03
C GLU A 62 18.93 12.53 -2.62
N ASP A 63 17.73 13.03 -2.91
CA ASP A 63 17.30 14.41 -2.64
C ASP A 63 16.66 14.61 -1.25
N ALA A 64 16.85 13.67 -0.32
CA ALA A 64 16.21 13.72 1.00
C ALA A 64 16.81 14.81 1.91
N LEU A 65 16.10 15.93 2.04
CA LEU A 65 16.40 17.00 3.02
C LEU A 65 15.38 17.07 4.18
N GLY A 66 14.55 16.03 4.31
CA GLY A 66 13.38 15.96 5.19
C GLY A 66 12.07 15.80 4.43
N GLY A 67 11.00 15.46 5.16
CA GLY A 67 9.68 15.15 4.58
C GLY A 67 9.60 13.71 4.07
N GLY A 68 8.67 12.94 4.64
CA GLY A 68 8.37 11.56 4.24
C GLY A 68 6.98 11.43 3.66
N GLY A 69 6.62 10.20 3.31
CA GLY A 69 5.22 9.84 3.13
C GLY A 69 4.50 9.81 4.49
N LYS A 70 3.21 10.16 4.51
CA LYS A 70 2.36 10.01 5.69
C LYS A 70 1.17 9.12 5.38
N VAL A 71 0.65 8.44 6.39
CA VAL A 71 -0.71 7.91 6.39
C VAL A 71 -1.51 8.79 7.34
N SER A 72 -2.55 9.44 6.84
CA SER A 72 -3.46 10.28 7.62
C SER A 72 -4.26 9.45 8.62
N ILE A 73 -4.75 10.11 9.68
CA ILE A 73 -5.65 9.48 10.67
C ILE A 73 -6.89 8.91 9.95
N GLU A 74 -7.46 9.65 9.01
CA GLU A 74 -8.60 9.18 8.22
C GLU A 74 -8.27 7.90 7.43
N SER A 75 -7.11 7.83 6.81
CA SER A 75 -6.66 6.63 6.11
C SER A 75 -6.42 5.47 7.07
N MET A 76 -5.85 5.72 8.25
CA MET A 76 -5.69 4.71 9.30
C MET A 76 -7.04 4.16 9.79
N GLU A 77 -8.07 5.00 9.92
CA GLU A 77 -9.42 4.55 10.27
C GLU A 77 -10.03 3.66 9.19
N ILE A 78 -9.81 3.97 7.91
CA ILE A 78 -10.22 3.11 6.80
C ILE A 78 -9.48 1.77 6.87
N MET A 79 -8.17 1.78 7.04
CA MET A 79 -7.36 0.57 7.14
C MET A 79 -7.81 -0.34 8.29
N LEU A 80 -8.05 0.24 9.47
CA LEU A 80 -8.53 -0.49 10.64
C LEU A 80 -9.87 -1.17 10.37
N ARG A 81 -10.82 -0.45 9.75
CA ARG A 81 -12.13 -1.01 9.39
C ARG A 81 -12.00 -2.14 8.36
N LEU A 82 -11.10 -2.00 7.39
CA LEU A 82 -10.90 -2.99 6.34
C LEU A 82 -10.11 -4.22 6.81
N GLY A 83 -9.36 -4.13 7.90
CA GLY A 83 -8.40 -5.17 8.30
C GLY A 83 -7.14 -5.17 7.43
N LEU A 84 -6.65 -3.98 7.07
CA LEU A 84 -5.49 -3.80 6.19
C LEU A 84 -4.21 -3.52 6.97
N GLU A 85 -3.17 -4.31 6.72
CA GLU A 85 -1.81 -4.10 7.24
C GLU A 85 -0.88 -3.46 6.20
N LEU A 86 0.12 -2.71 6.67
CA LEU A 86 1.16 -2.12 5.83
C LEU A 86 2.47 -2.90 5.96
N TYR A 87 3.06 -3.21 4.81
CA TYR A 87 4.43 -3.72 4.70
C TYR A 87 5.26 -2.63 4.02
N LEU A 88 6.29 -2.14 4.70
CA LEU A 88 7.21 -1.13 4.18
C LEU A 88 8.53 -1.82 3.85
N SER A 89 8.83 -1.94 2.55
CA SER A 89 9.95 -2.71 2.04
C SER A 89 10.95 -1.77 1.38
N GLU A 90 12.10 -1.53 2.02
CA GLU A 90 13.17 -0.69 1.45
C GLU A 90 14.01 -1.49 0.46
N TYR A 91 14.30 -0.90 -0.70
CA TYR A 91 15.14 -1.45 -1.75
C TYR A 91 16.29 -0.49 -2.08
N PRO A 92 17.50 -1.00 -2.41
CA PRO A 92 18.57 -0.16 -2.90
C PRO A 92 18.14 0.57 -4.19
N GLU A 93 18.64 1.79 -4.39
CA GLU A 93 18.70 2.38 -5.74
C GLU A 93 19.74 1.58 -6.54
N ASP A 94 19.38 1.17 -7.77
CA ASP A 94 20.32 0.57 -8.74
C ASP A 94 21.30 1.61 -9.29
#